data_AF-A0A961HF21-F1
#
_entry.id   AF-A0A961HF21-F1
#
_cell.length_a   1.000
_cell.length_b   1.000
_cell.length_c   1.000
_cell.angle_alpha   90.00
_cell.angle_beta   90.00
_cell.angle_gamma   90.00
#
_symmetry.space_group_name_H-M   'P 1'
#
loop_
_entity.id
_entity.type
_entity.pdbx_description
1 polymer ?
#
loop_
_entity_poly.entity_id
_entity_poly.type
_entity_poly.pdbx_seq_one_letter_code
_entity_poly.pdbx_strand_id
1 'polypeptide(L)' 'TLARGYAVVQRVAGPADMAVVRSVTDAPPGSQLRIRVGDGALRAATLGNDTFGSDKLERDNS' A
#
# COMPACT_ATOMS: atom_id res chain seq x y z
N THR A 1 -11.63 15.54 2.02
CA THR A 1 -10.56 16.16 1.21
C THR A 1 -9.22 15.79 1.80
N LEU A 2 -8.25 15.52 0.95
CA LEU A 2 -6.90 15.03 1.25
C LEU A 2 -6.00 16.10 1.94
N ALA A 3 -6.57 16.90 2.83
CA ALA A 3 -6.07 18.23 3.21
C ALA A 3 -5.17 18.23 4.46
N ARG A 4 -4.76 17.07 4.97
CA ARG A 4 -3.89 16.95 6.17
C ARG A 4 -2.59 16.17 5.89
N GLY A 5 -2.10 16.22 4.65
CA GLY A 5 -0.91 15.46 4.25
C GLY A 5 -1.14 13.95 4.12
N TYR A 6 -2.41 13.52 4.01
CA TYR A 6 -2.74 12.12 3.77
C TYR A 6 -2.71 11.81 2.27
N ALA A 7 -2.40 10.55 1.94
CA ALA A 7 -2.55 10.00 0.60
C ALA A 7 -3.59 8.87 0.64
N VAL A 8 -4.32 8.67 -0.45
CA VAL A 8 -5.17 7.48 -0.64
C VAL A 8 -4.47 6.53 -1.59
N VAL A 9 -4.18 5.33 -1.12
CA VAL A 9 -3.55 4.27 -1.92
C VAL A 9 -4.63 3.30 -2.39
N GLN A 10 -4.67 3.05 -3.69
CA GLN A 10 -5.58 2.09 -4.30
C GLN A 10 -4.78 1.06 -5.08
N ARG A 11 -5.13 -0.22 -4.93
CA ARG A 11 -4.68 -1.27 -5.85
C ARG A 11 -5.48 -1.19 -7.14
N VAL A 12 -4.81 -1.43 -8.25
CA VAL A 12 -5.38 -1.47 -9.59
C VAL A 12 -5.39 -2.93 -10.03
N ALA A 13 -6.58 -3.53 -10.11
CA ALA A 13 -6.77 -4.88 -10.65
C ALA A 13 -7.18 -4.87 -12.13
N GLY A 14 -7.60 -3.70 -12.65
CA GLY A 14 -7.95 -3.48 -14.05
C GLY A 14 -8.34 -2.01 -14.31
N PRO A 15 -8.77 -1.65 -15.53
CA PRO A 15 -9.09 -0.28 -15.90
C PRO A 15 -10.20 0.36 -15.03
N ALA A 16 -11.16 -0.45 -14.57
CA ALA A 16 -12.28 -0.04 -13.75
C ALA A 16 -12.24 -0.59 -12.31
N ASP A 17 -11.32 -1.50 -12.01
CA ASP A 17 -11.27 -2.19 -10.73
C ASP A 17 -10.16 -1.61 -9.85
N MET A 18 -10.57 -0.69 -8.98
CA MET A 18 -9.69 0.02 -8.05
C MET A 18 -10.22 -0.10 -6.63
N ALA A 19 -9.45 -0.76 -5.76
CA ALA A 19 -9.80 -0.96 -4.35
C ALA A 19 -8.82 -0.21 -3.45
N VAL A 20 -9.33 0.50 -2.44
CA VAL A 20 -8.47 1.14 -1.42
C VAL A 20 -7.74 0.05 -0.64
N VAL A 21 -6.43 0.18 -0.53
CA VAL A 21 -5.58 -0.73 0.25
C VAL A 21 -5.86 -0.51 1.74
N ARG A 22 -6.20 -1.58 2.46
CA ARG A 22 -6.50 -1.57 3.90
C ARG A 22 -5.51 -2.40 4.71
N SER A 23 -4.83 -3.34 4.06
CA SER A 23 -3.76 -4.18 4.59
C SER A 23 -2.57 -4.21 3.63
N VAL A 24 -1.37 -4.43 4.14
CA VAL A 24 -0.17 -4.67 3.29
C VAL A 24 -0.38 -5.88 2.37
N THR A 25 -1.16 -6.87 2.80
CA THR A 25 -1.49 -8.07 2.00
C THR A 25 -2.38 -7.79 0.80
N ASP A 26 -3.09 -6.65 0.77
CA ASP A 26 -3.97 -6.30 -0.35
C ASP A 26 -3.17 -5.95 -1.62
N ALA A 27 -1.88 -5.59 -1.43
CA ALA A 27 -0.96 -5.17 -2.47
C ALA A 27 0.33 -6.00 -2.41
N PRO A 28 0.30 -7.29 -2.79
CA PRO A 28 1.51 -8.12 -2.87
C PRO A 28 2.54 -7.57 -3.88
N PRO A 29 3.80 -8.03 -3.85
CA PRO A 29 4.83 -7.60 -4.80
C PRO A 29 4.37 -7.76 -6.26
N GLY A 30 4.69 -6.77 -7.09
CA GLY A 30 4.21 -6.67 -8.47
C GLY A 30 2.82 -6.02 -8.63
N SER A 31 2.10 -5.75 -7.54
CA SER A 31 0.81 -5.05 -7.60
C SER A 31 0.95 -3.64 -8.14
N GLN A 32 0.07 -3.27 -9.06
CA GLN A 32 -0.05 -1.89 -9.54
C GLN A 32 -0.87 -1.05 -8.57
N LEU A 33 -0.38 0.13 -8.24
CA LEU A 33 -0.99 1.05 -7.29
C LEU A 33 -1.27 2.41 -7.95
N ARG A 34 -2.34 3.05 -7.48
CA ARG A 34 -2.64 4.46 -7.73
C ARG A 34 -2.66 5.19 -6.39
N ILE A 35 -1.74 6.12 -6.23
CA ILE A 35 -1.60 6.94 -5.03
C ILE A 35 -2.18 8.30 -5.35
N ARG A 36 -3.26 8.69 -4.68
CA ARG A 36 -3.86 10.01 -4.82
C ARG A 36 -3.35 10.90 -3.69
N VAL A 37 -2.92 12.11 -4.07
CA VAL A 37 -2.39 13.17 -3.22
C VAL A 37 -3.24 14.44 -3.44
N GLY A 38 -3.02 15.49 -2.63
CA GLY A 38 -3.90 16.67 -2.62
C GLY A 38 -3.94 17.42 -3.96
N ASP A 39 -2.89 17.29 -4.75
CA ASP A 39 -2.63 17.95 -6.03
C ASP A 39 -2.74 17.02 -7.24
N GLY A 40 -2.90 15.71 -7.04
CA GLY A 40 -2.89 14.78 -8.17
C GLY A 40 -2.86 13.30 -7.82
N ALA A 41 -2.32 12.51 -8.75
CA ALA A 41 -2.19 11.06 -8.57
C ALA A 41 -0.96 10.50 -9.28
N LEU A 42 -0.33 9.53 -8.64
CA LEU A 42 0.87 8.83 -9.11
C LEU A 42 0.57 7.34 -9.31
N ARG A 43 1.33 6.70 -10.19
CA ARG A 43 1.35 5.24 -10.35
C ARG A 43 2.58 4.69 -9.66
N ALA A 44 2.43 3.53 -9.02
CA ALA A 44 3.52 2.83 -8.36
C ALA A 44 3.34 1.32 -8.50
N ALA A 45 4.40 0.58 -8.24
CA ALA A 45 4.36 -0.87 -8.11
C ALA A 45 4.86 -1.27 -6.72
N THR A 46 4.23 -2.25 -6.10
CA THR A 46 4.76 -2.82 -4.86
C THR A 46 6.01 -3.65 -5.17
N LEU A 47 7.09 -3.42 -4.42
CA LEU A 47 8.33 -4.22 -4.52
C LEU A 47 8.42 -5.29 -3.43
N GLY A 48 7.94 -4.98 -2.23
CA GLY A 48 7.96 -5.84 -1.05
C GLY A 48 6.97 -5.31 -0.01
N ASN A 49 6.66 -6.13 1.00
CA ASN A 49 5.73 -5.78 2.07
C ASN A 49 6.39 -6.04 3.42
N ASP A 50 6.59 -4.98 4.20
CA ASP A 50 7.05 -5.09 5.57
C ASP A 50 5.83 -5.05 6.50
N THR A 51 5.52 -6.18 7.14
CA THR A 51 4.52 -6.20 8.19
C THR A 51 5.17 -5.75 9.49
N PHE A 52 4.74 -4.62 10.02
CA PHE A 52 5.16 -4.21 11.36
C PHE A 52 4.55 -5.17 12.39
N GLY A 53 5.34 -6.09 12.95
CA GLY A 53 4.95 -6.81 14.17
C GLY A 53 5.06 -8.34 14.26
N SER A 54 5.92 -9.01 13.49
CA SER A 54 6.22 -10.45 13.75
C SER A 54 7.71 -10.79 13.78
N ASP A 55 8.58 -9.94 13.25
CA ASP A 55 10.02 -10.22 13.11
C ASP A 55 10.87 -9.92 14.37
N LYS A 56 10.23 -9.38 15.42
CA LYS A 56 10.89 -9.09 16.71
C LYS A 56 10.66 -10.16 17.78
N LEU A 57 9.59 -10.94 17.69
CA LEU A 57 9.27 -11.96 18.70
C LEU A 57 10.10 -13.25 18.54
N GLU A 58 10.71 -13.49 17.37
CA GLU A 58 11.49 -14.71 17.11
C GLU A 58 13.00 -14.52 17.37
N ARG A 59 13.53 -13.30 17.25
CA ARG A 59 14.96 -13.01 17.50
C ARG A 59 15.32 -12.82 18.96
N ASP A 60 14.34 -12.58 19.82
CA ASP A 60 14.55 -12.36 21.26
C ASP A 60 14.45 -13.69 22.07
N ASN A 61 14.22 -14.84 21.41
CA ASN A 61 14.04 -16.16 22.04
C ASN A 61 15.13 -17.19 21.66
N SER A 62 16.34 -16.73 21.33
CA SER A 62 17.54 -17.56 21.08
C SER A 62 18.68 -17.25 22.05
#